data_AF-A0A382BFR5-F1
#
_entry.id   AF-A0A382BFR5-F1
#
_cell.length_a   1.000
_cell.length_b   1.000
_cell.length_c   1.000
_cell.angle_alpha   90.00
_cell.angle_beta   90.00
_cell.angle_gamma   90.00
#
_symmetry.space_group_name_H-M   'P 1'
#
loop_
_entity.id
_entity.type
_entity.pdbx_description
1 polymer ?
#
loop_
_entity_poly.entity_id
_entity_poly.type
_entity_poly.pdbx_seq_one_letter_code
_entity_poly.pdbx_strand_id
1 'polypeptide(L)'
;MKWCKKIRSKLGITMAELVIVLAIMGILAVTVIPMYHKLQMRTQENRNKANMQVIQEAFVNYYYYTYAIGTPHYPPPPDSLMDDNWANTPMDSTLSLQTPNELFGTGSVPKNSNEIPFHYNNWLEITPDGRQQRKIIIKDVDEDSPSYEEFLMFTI
;
A
#
# COMPACT_ATOMS: atom_id res chain seq x y z
N MET A 1 -22.47 50.33 41.56
CA MET A 1 -21.98 50.37 40.17
C MET A 1 -20.49 50.07 40.18
N LYS A 2 -20.08 48.83 39.86
CA LYS A 2 -18.67 48.37 39.94
C LYS A 2 -17.90 48.84 38.72
N TRP A 3 -16.78 49.54 38.94
CA TRP A 3 -15.83 49.94 37.91
C TRP A 3 -15.06 48.72 37.37
N CYS A 4 -15.16 48.45 36.08
CA CYS A 4 -14.34 47.45 35.40
C CYS A 4 -12.97 48.07 35.05
N LYS A 5 -11.91 47.65 35.75
CA LYS A 5 -10.52 47.95 35.37
C LYS A 5 -10.17 47.14 34.11
N LYS A 6 -9.95 47.84 33.00
CA LYS A 6 -9.39 47.26 31.77
C LYS A 6 -7.92 46.90 32.00
N ILE A 7 -7.60 45.62 32.13
CA ILE A 7 -6.23 45.12 32.16
C ILE A 7 -5.65 45.32 30.75
N ARG A 8 -4.74 46.28 30.58
CA ARG A 8 -3.92 46.37 29.36
C ARG A 8 -2.71 45.45 29.55
N SER A 9 -2.64 44.36 28.79
CA SER A 9 -1.41 43.56 28.69
C SER A 9 -0.37 44.34 27.89
N LYS A 10 0.78 44.65 28.51
CA LYS A 10 1.98 45.09 27.78
C LYS A 10 2.64 43.84 27.20
N LEU A 11 2.14 43.35 26.07
CA LEU A 11 2.73 42.22 25.35
C LEU A 11 3.84 42.74 24.43
N GLY A 12 5.03 42.92 25.00
CA GLY A 12 6.28 43.02 24.24
C GLY A 12 7.12 41.80 24.59
N ILE A 13 7.45 40.98 23.59
CA ILE A 13 8.35 39.83 23.77
C ILE A 13 9.74 40.38 24.11
N THR A 14 10.39 39.83 25.13
CA THR A 14 11.76 40.22 25.46
C THR A 14 12.76 39.49 24.55
N MET A 15 13.93 40.09 24.29
CA MET A 15 14.98 39.45 23.49
C MET A 15 15.39 38.08 24.06
N ALA A 16 15.47 37.95 25.39
CA ALA A 16 15.81 36.70 26.05
C ALA A 16 14.74 35.61 25.83
N GLU A 17 13.46 35.98 25.89
CA GLU A 17 12.34 35.08 25.65
C GLU A 17 12.35 34.54 24.22
N LEU A 18 12.61 35.41 23.23
CA LEU A 18 12.76 34.98 21.84
C LEU A 18 13.96 34.02 21.65
N VAL A 19 15.10 34.30 22.28
CA VAL A 19 16.29 33.44 22.20
C VAL A 19 16.02 32.05 22.80
N ILE A 20 15.35 31.98 23.96
CA ILE A 20 15.01 30.70 24.60
C ILE A 20 14.04 29.89 23.72
N VAL A 21 13.02 30.54 23.15
CA VAL A 21 12.07 29.87 22.25
C VAL A 21 12.78 29.32 21.01
N LEU A 22 13.65 30.11 20.37
CA LEU A 22 14.41 29.65 19.20
C LEU A 22 15.37 28.50 19.55
N ALA A 23 16.00 28.54 20.73
CA ALA A 23 16.86 27.45 21.20
C ALA A 23 16.06 26.14 21.37
N ILE A 24 14.90 26.18 22.02
CA ILE A 24 14.04 25.01 22.21
C ILE A 24 13.52 24.50 20.86
N MET A 25 13.05 25.39 19.98
CA MET A 25 12.58 25.04 18.65
C MET A 25 13.68 24.38 17.81
N GLY A 26 14.92 24.87 17.90
CA GLY A 26 16.07 24.27 17.23
C GLY A 26 16.35 22.83 17.68
N ILE A 27 16.36 22.58 19.00
CA ILE A 27 16.57 21.24 19.57
C ILE A 27 15.44 20.28 19.15
N LEU A 28 14.19 20.74 19.18
CA LEU A 28 13.05 19.95 18.76
C LEU A 28 13.09 19.64 17.26
N ALA A 29 13.41 20.61 16.41
CA ALA A 29 13.48 20.39 14.97
C ALA A 29 14.49 19.30 14.59
N VAL A 30 15.67 19.29 15.22
CA VAL A 30 16.73 18.30 14.96
C VAL A 30 16.29 16.87 15.31
N THR A 31 15.44 16.68 16.31
CA THR A 31 15.02 15.34 16.76
C THR A 31 13.74 14.87 16.07
N VAL A 32 12.76 15.75 15.90
CA VAL A 32 11.42 15.41 15.42
C VAL A 32 11.40 15.11 13.92
N ILE A 33 12.12 15.89 13.09
CA ILE A 33 12.13 15.73 11.63
C ILE A 33 12.61 14.32 11.21
N PRO A 34 13.79 13.83 11.62
CA PRO A 34 14.25 12.50 11.21
C PRO A 34 13.40 11.37 11.79
N MET A 35 12.83 11.55 12.99
CA MET A 35 11.91 10.58 13.59
C MET A 35 10.63 10.46 12.76
N TYR A 36 10.02 11.59 12.40
CA TYR A 36 8.80 11.62 11.59
C TYR A 36 9.03 10.95 10.24
N HIS A 37 10.15 11.27 9.56
CA HIS A 37 10.48 10.65 8.27
C HIS A 37 10.61 9.12 8.38
N LYS A 38 11.30 8.61 9.41
CA LYS A 38 11.40 7.15 9.65
C LYS A 38 10.05 6.50 9.92
N LEU A 39 9.16 7.16 10.66
CA LEU A 39 7.82 6.65 10.93
C LEU A 39 6.99 6.60 9.65
N GLN A 40 7.04 7.66 8.83
CA GLN A 40 6.35 7.72 7.55
C GLN A 40 6.78 6.58 6.62
N MET A 41 8.09 6.37 6.45
CA MET A 41 8.64 5.29 5.62
C MET A 41 8.14 3.91 6.10
N ARG A 42 8.18 3.64 7.41
CA ARG A 42 7.66 2.38 7.97
C ARG A 42 6.16 2.20 7.79
N THR A 43 5.38 3.26 7.95
CA THR A 43 3.94 3.21 7.73
C THR A 43 3.61 2.94 6.27
N GLN A 44 4.34 3.57 5.33
CA GLN A 44 4.21 3.31 3.90
C GLN A 44 4.59 1.87 3.55
N GLU A 45 5.73 1.37 4.03
CA GLU A 45 6.16 -0.02 3.85
C GLU A 45 5.09 -1.02 4.37
N ASN A 46 4.59 -0.82 5.59
CA ASN A 46 3.55 -1.66 6.17
C ASN A 46 2.25 -1.61 5.36
N ARG A 47 1.88 -0.44 4.83
CA ARG A 47 0.72 -0.30 3.94
C ARG A 47 0.92 -1.08 2.64
N ASN A 48 2.11 -1.04 2.05
CA ASN A 48 2.40 -1.74 0.81
C ASN A 48 2.33 -3.27 1.03
N LYS A 49 2.90 -3.76 2.14
CA LYS A 49 2.77 -5.16 2.55
C LYS A 49 1.32 -5.58 2.77
N ALA A 50 0.52 -4.75 3.43
CA ALA A 50 -0.91 -4.99 3.60
C ALA A 50 -1.67 -4.99 2.25
N ASN A 51 -1.33 -4.08 1.33
CA ASN A 51 -1.94 -4.05 0.00
C ASN A 51 -1.63 -5.32 -0.80
N MET A 52 -0.40 -5.85 -0.72
CA MET A 52 -0.05 -7.14 -1.32
C MET A 52 -0.90 -8.28 -0.73
N GLN A 53 -1.13 -8.28 0.59
CA GLN A 53 -2.00 -9.27 1.26
C GLN A 53 -3.45 -9.17 0.80
N VAL A 54 -3.99 -7.95 0.65
CA VAL A 54 -5.35 -7.74 0.12
C VAL A 54 -5.47 -8.29 -1.30
N ILE A 55 -4.45 -8.11 -2.15
CA ILE A 55 -4.43 -8.69 -3.50
C ILE A 55 -4.39 -10.23 -3.43
N GLN A 56 -3.56 -10.80 -2.56
CA GLN A 56 -3.53 -12.25 -2.34
C GLN A 56 -4.93 -12.77 -1.96
N GLU A 57 -5.58 -12.16 -0.95
CA GLU A 57 -6.90 -12.58 -0.49
C GLU A 57 -7.95 -12.50 -1.60
N ALA A 58 -7.95 -11.41 -2.37
CA ALA A 58 -8.85 -11.24 -3.51
C ALA A 58 -8.64 -12.34 -4.57
N PHE A 59 -7.40 -12.67 -4.91
CA PHE A 59 -7.08 -13.69 -5.91
C PHE A 59 -7.45 -15.10 -5.41
N VAL A 60 -7.20 -15.39 -4.13
CA VAL A 60 -7.59 -16.65 -3.50
C VAL A 60 -9.12 -16.80 -3.49
N ASN A 61 -9.84 -15.76 -3.04
CA ASN A 61 -11.30 -15.77 -3.00
C ASN A 61 -11.90 -15.94 -4.39
N TYR A 62 -11.35 -15.23 -5.38
CA TYR A 62 -11.75 -15.36 -6.77
C TYR A 62 -11.54 -16.77 -7.32
N TYR A 63 -10.38 -17.38 -7.06
CA TYR A 63 -10.13 -18.75 -7.48
C TYR A 63 -11.12 -19.73 -6.87
N TYR A 64 -11.42 -19.63 -5.57
CA TYR A 64 -12.40 -20.52 -4.94
C TYR A 64 -13.81 -20.31 -5.47
N TYR A 65 -14.18 -19.08 -5.80
CA TYR A 65 -15.46 -18.79 -6.44
C TYR A 65 -15.54 -19.45 -7.83
N THR A 66 -14.51 -19.25 -8.67
CA THR A 66 -14.48 -19.82 -10.03
C THR A 66 -14.38 -21.35 -10.01
N TYR A 67 -13.67 -21.92 -9.03
CA TYR A 67 -13.64 -23.35 -8.77
C TYR A 67 -15.03 -23.90 -8.42
N ALA A 68 -15.80 -23.21 -7.58
CA ALA A 68 -17.14 -23.63 -7.18
C ALA A 68 -18.15 -23.65 -8.35
N ILE A 69 -17.98 -22.76 -9.34
CA ILE A 69 -18.81 -22.72 -10.55
C ILE A 69 -18.28 -23.60 -11.69
N GLY A 70 -17.17 -24.31 -11.47
CA GLY A 70 -16.64 -25.33 -12.39
C GLY A 70 -15.65 -24.82 -13.45
N THR A 71 -15.24 -23.56 -13.39
CA THR A 71 -14.26 -22.96 -14.32
C THR A 71 -13.10 -22.35 -13.52
N PRO A 72 -12.30 -23.15 -12.80
CA PRO A 72 -11.24 -22.60 -11.94
C PRO A 72 -10.21 -21.86 -12.78
N HIS A 73 -10.07 -20.56 -12.53
CA HIS A 73 -9.03 -19.77 -13.16
C HIS A 73 -8.58 -18.61 -12.25
N TYR A 74 -7.47 -18.00 -12.64
CA TYR A 74 -6.85 -16.89 -11.94
C TYR A 74 -6.95 -15.63 -12.80
N PRO A 75 -6.76 -14.44 -12.23
CA PRO A 75 -6.43 -13.27 -13.04
C PRO A 75 -5.19 -13.59 -13.90
N PRO A 76 -5.21 -13.34 -15.21
CA PRO A 76 -4.06 -13.58 -16.07
C PRO A 76 -2.89 -12.67 -15.64
N PRO A 77 -1.63 -13.11 -15.67
CA PRO A 77 -0.51 -12.23 -15.35
C PRO A 77 -0.39 -11.12 -16.42
N PRO A 78 -0.10 -9.86 -16.03
CA PRO A 78 0.20 -8.78 -16.97
C PRO A 78 1.56 -8.99 -17.65
N ASP A 79 1.80 -8.28 -18.75
CA ASP A 79 3.11 -8.27 -19.41
C ASP A 79 4.20 -7.56 -18.58
N SER A 80 3.81 -6.63 -17.71
CA SER A 80 4.73 -5.85 -16.88
C SER A 80 4.21 -5.64 -15.45
N LEU A 81 3.23 -4.75 -15.28
CA LEU A 81 2.66 -4.43 -13.96
C LEU A 81 1.14 -4.62 -14.01
N MET A 82 0.51 -4.71 -12.83
CA MET A 82 -0.96 -4.65 -12.71
C MET A 82 -1.48 -3.22 -12.98
N ASP A 83 -1.12 -2.66 -14.13
CA ASP A 83 -1.49 -1.31 -14.56
C ASP A 83 -2.99 -1.17 -14.80
N ASP A 84 -3.43 0.07 -15.04
CA ASP A 84 -4.85 0.35 -15.21
C ASP A 84 -5.42 -0.33 -16.47
N ASN A 85 -4.61 -0.61 -17.49
CA ASN A 85 -5.08 -1.32 -18.68
C ASN A 85 -5.39 -2.78 -18.34
N TRP A 86 -4.44 -3.47 -17.71
CA TRP A 86 -4.63 -4.83 -17.21
C TRP A 86 -5.80 -4.92 -16.22
N ALA A 87 -5.86 -3.98 -15.27
CA ALA A 87 -6.86 -3.99 -14.21
C ALA A 87 -8.30 -3.75 -14.69
N ASN A 88 -8.47 -3.14 -15.87
CA ASN A 88 -9.76 -2.92 -16.53
C ASN A 88 -10.03 -3.90 -17.69
N THR A 89 -9.10 -4.80 -18.00
CA THR A 89 -9.29 -5.82 -19.03
C THR A 89 -9.99 -7.04 -18.40
N PRO A 90 -11.01 -7.62 -19.06
CA PRO A 90 -11.64 -8.85 -18.58
C PRO A 90 -10.63 -9.97 -18.36
N MET A 91 -10.69 -10.62 -17.19
CA MET A 91 -9.78 -11.71 -16.83
C MET A 91 -9.94 -12.92 -17.77
N ASP A 92 -11.15 -13.14 -18.27
CA ASP A 92 -11.43 -14.12 -19.32
C ASP A 92 -12.51 -13.59 -20.26
N SER A 93 -12.11 -13.01 -21.39
CA SER A 93 -13.05 -12.46 -22.38
C SER A 93 -14.03 -13.49 -22.98
N THR A 94 -13.82 -14.78 -22.75
CA THR A 94 -14.67 -15.86 -23.27
C THR A 94 -15.66 -16.41 -22.23
N LEU A 95 -15.28 -16.42 -20.95
CA LEU A 95 -16.07 -17.00 -19.86
C LEU A 95 -16.61 -15.95 -18.87
N SER A 96 -15.90 -14.84 -18.66
CA SER A 96 -16.26 -13.82 -17.67
C SER A 96 -15.75 -12.43 -18.04
N LEU A 97 -16.69 -11.49 -18.22
CA LEU A 97 -16.36 -10.07 -18.42
C LEU A 97 -15.82 -9.38 -17.14
N GLN A 98 -15.69 -10.11 -16.04
CA GLN A 98 -15.19 -9.56 -14.78
C GLN A 98 -13.73 -9.15 -14.92
N THR A 99 -13.42 -7.93 -14.46
CA THR A 99 -12.09 -7.32 -14.49
C THR A 99 -11.39 -7.45 -13.13
N PRO A 100 -10.05 -7.39 -13.06
CA PRO A 100 -9.35 -7.42 -11.78
C PRO A 100 -9.80 -6.34 -10.80
N ASN A 101 -10.14 -5.13 -11.26
CA ASN A 101 -10.64 -4.04 -10.41
C ASN A 101 -11.91 -4.42 -9.64
N GLU A 102 -12.78 -5.25 -10.23
CA GLU A 102 -14.05 -5.68 -9.62
C GLU A 102 -13.86 -6.74 -8.52
N LEU A 103 -12.64 -7.26 -8.33
CA LEU A 103 -12.32 -8.13 -7.21
C LEU A 103 -12.19 -7.37 -5.88
N PHE A 104 -12.10 -6.04 -5.94
CA PHE A 104 -11.84 -5.19 -4.79
C PHE A 104 -13.05 -4.31 -4.50
N GLY A 105 -13.44 -4.21 -3.23
CA GLY A 105 -14.57 -3.35 -2.82
C GLY A 105 -14.36 -1.86 -3.09
N THR A 106 -13.12 -1.44 -3.33
CA THR A 106 -12.74 -0.08 -3.77
C THR A 106 -12.91 0.16 -5.26
N GLY A 107 -13.16 -0.89 -6.05
CA GLY A 107 -13.18 -0.83 -7.52
C GLY A 107 -11.81 -0.58 -8.15
N SER A 108 -10.73 -0.77 -7.40
CA SER A 108 -9.36 -0.59 -7.89
C SER A 108 -8.40 -1.58 -7.24
N VAL A 109 -7.49 -2.14 -8.05
CA VAL A 109 -6.37 -2.95 -7.56
C VAL A 109 -5.48 -2.06 -6.68
N PRO A 110 -5.18 -2.48 -5.42
CA PRO A 110 -4.28 -1.73 -4.55
C PRO A 110 -2.89 -1.55 -5.17
N LYS A 111 -2.31 -0.36 -4.98
CA LYS A 111 -0.97 0.02 -5.47
C LYS A 111 -0.02 0.25 -4.29
N ASN A 112 1.27 0.47 -4.55
CA ASN A 112 2.21 0.85 -3.49
C ASN A 112 1.95 2.29 -3.01
N SER A 113 2.73 2.76 -2.04
CA SER A 113 2.60 4.07 -1.41
C SER A 113 2.87 5.25 -2.34
N ASN A 114 3.52 5.01 -3.47
CA ASN A 114 3.81 5.97 -4.53
C ASN A 114 2.80 5.88 -5.68
N GLU A 115 1.70 5.12 -5.49
CA GLU A 115 0.66 4.87 -6.49
C GLU A 115 1.14 4.09 -7.72
N ILE A 116 2.27 3.37 -7.60
CA ILE A 116 2.78 2.49 -8.64
C ILE A 116 2.20 1.07 -8.43
N PRO A 117 1.66 0.43 -9.47
CA PRO A 117 1.13 -0.93 -9.35
C PRO A 117 2.23 -1.96 -9.10
N PHE A 118 1.89 -3.03 -8.37
CA PHE A 118 2.80 -4.14 -8.14
C PHE A 118 2.97 -5.01 -9.39
N HIS A 119 4.12 -5.69 -9.48
CA HIS A 119 4.35 -6.77 -10.43
C HIS A 119 3.64 -8.04 -9.96
N TYR A 120 2.97 -8.75 -10.87
CA TYR A 120 2.26 -10.00 -10.59
C TYR A 120 2.67 -11.07 -11.61
N ASN A 121 3.00 -12.27 -11.13
CA ASN A 121 3.23 -13.43 -11.99
C ASN A 121 2.75 -14.72 -11.30
N ASN A 122 2.49 -15.77 -12.10
CA ASN A 122 2.16 -17.09 -11.60
C ASN A 122 2.75 -18.20 -12.48
N TRP A 123 3.08 -19.34 -11.87
CA TRP A 123 3.57 -20.52 -12.58
C TRP A 123 3.17 -21.81 -11.86
N LEU A 124 3.22 -22.92 -12.58
CA LEU A 124 3.01 -24.25 -12.01
C LEU A 124 4.35 -24.82 -11.54
N GLU A 125 4.36 -25.32 -10.31
CA GLU A 125 5.49 -26.06 -9.74
C GLU A 125 5.06 -27.50 -9.45
N ILE A 126 5.94 -28.45 -9.77
CA ILE A 126 5.74 -29.86 -9.47
C ILE A 126 6.50 -30.15 -8.17
N THR A 127 5.75 -30.43 -7.11
CA THR A 127 6.29 -30.81 -5.81
C THR A 127 6.96 -32.20 -5.93
N PRO A 128 7.98 -32.53 -5.09
CA PRO A 128 8.64 -33.83 -5.14
C PRO A 128 7.72 -35.06 -4.99
N ASP A 129 6.52 -34.85 -4.44
CA ASP A 129 5.46 -35.86 -4.31
C ASP A 129 4.60 -36.03 -5.60
N GLY A 130 4.94 -35.31 -6.67
CA GLY A 130 4.26 -35.34 -7.96
C GLY A 130 3.03 -34.43 -8.06
N ARG A 131 2.70 -33.67 -7.01
CA ARG A 131 1.55 -32.75 -7.02
C ARG A 131 1.90 -31.47 -7.77
N GLN A 132 0.95 -30.97 -8.56
CA GLN A 132 1.06 -29.64 -9.17
C GLN A 132 0.52 -28.58 -8.21
N GLN A 133 1.29 -27.52 -7.99
CA GLN A 133 0.92 -26.39 -7.15
C GLN A 133 1.07 -25.10 -7.96
N ARG A 134 0.07 -24.22 -7.90
CA ARG A 134 0.17 -22.90 -8.54
C ARG A 134 0.87 -21.96 -7.59
N LYS A 135 2.07 -21.51 -7.94
CA LYS A 135 2.74 -20.43 -7.22
C LYS A 135 2.38 -19.09 -7.83
N ILE A 136 2.14 -18.12 -6.95
CA ILE A 136 1.85 -16.74 -7.30
C ILE A 136 2.81 -15.84 -6.55
N ILE A 137 3.33 -14.83 -7.23
CA ILE A 137 4.17 -13.78 -6.65
C ILE A 137 3.57 -12.40 -6.93
N ILE A 138 3.56 -11.57 -5.90
CA ILE A 138 3.30 -10.13 -5.98
C ILE A 138 4.56 -9.44 -5.48
N LYS A 139 5.14 -8.53 -6.26
CA LYS A 139 6.41 -7.87 -5.94
C LYS A 139 6.32 -6.37 -6.15
N ASP A 140 6.90 -5.60 -5.23
CA ASP A 140 7.16 -4.19 -5.43
C ASP A 140 8.47 -4.00 -6.21
N VAL A 141 8.38 -3.29 -7.33
CA VAL A 141 9.51 -3.05 -8.24
C VAL A 141 9.84 -1.57 -8.39
N ASP A 142 9.18 -0.71 -7.61
CA ASP A 142 9.43 0.73 -7.58
C ASP A 142 10.63 1.04 -6.68
N GLU A 143 11.73 1.51 -7.27
CA GLU A 143 12.99 1.82 -6.58
C GLU A 143 12.84 2.90 -5.51
N ASP A 144 11.88 3.81 -5.68
CA ASP A 144 11.60 4.89 -4.75
C ASP A 144 10.61 4.47 -3.64
N SER A 145 10.13 3.22 -3.67
CA SER A 145 9.21 2.68 -2.68
C SER A 145 9.94 2.25 -1.40
N PRO A 146 9.38 2.55 -0.21
CA PRO A 146 9.87 2.02 1.06
C PRO A 146 9.86 0.49 1.15
N SER A 147 9.14 -0.20 0.26
CA SER A 147 9.07 -1.65 0.15
C SER A 147 9.72 -2.20 -1.13
N TYR A 148 10.64 -1.46 -1.76
CA TYR A 148 11.35 -1.95 -2.94
C TYR A 148 11.93 -3.35 -2.75
N GLU A 149 11.72 -4.22 -3.74
CA GLU A 149 12.06 -5.65 -3.77
C GLU A 149 11.33 -6.57 -2.79
N GLU A 150 10.50 -6.04 -1.88
CA GLU A 150 9.63 -6.87 -1.06
C GLU A 150 8.62 -7.61 -1.93
N PHE A 151 8.37 -8.87 -1.58
CA PHE A 151 7.44 -9.71 -2.32
C PHE A 151 6.63 -10.59 -1.39
N LEU A 152 5.43 -10.92 -1.86
CA LEU A 152 4.54 -11.88 -1.24
C LEU A 152 4.37 -13.06 -2.19
N MET A 153 4.77 -14.24 -1.73
CA MET A 153 4.62 -15.49 -2.48
C MET A 153 3.63 -16.39 -1.76
N PHE A 154 2.68 -16.94 -2.50
CA PHE A 154 1.68 -17.86 -1.98
C PHE A 154 1.36 -18.95 -2.98
N THR A 155 0.65 -19.96 -2.49
CA THR A 155 0.26 -21.14 -3.27
C THR A 155 -1.23 -21.37 -3.11
N ILE A 156 -1.87 -21.77 -4.20
CA ILE A 156 -3.28 -22.16 -4.27
C ILE A 156 -3.36 -23.56 -4.87
#